data_AF-A0A2V6H6F8-F1
#
_entry.id   AF-A0A2V6H6F8-F1
#
_cell.length_a   1.000
_cell.length_b   1.000
_cell.length_c   1.000
_cell.angle_alpha   90.00
_cell.angle_beta   90.00
_cell.angle_gamma   90.00
#
_symmetry.space_group_name_H-M   'P 1'
#
loop_
_entity.id
_entity.type
_entity.pdbx_description
1 polymer ?
#
loop_
_entity_poly.entity_id
_entity_poly.type
_entity_poly.pdbx_seq_one_letter_code
_entity_poly.pdbx_strand_id
1 'polypeptide(L)' 'MTNESHLRVANPPHKPLMIWDGECHFCKRWIERWREITAGEVDYVTYQEAADRYPEIPVEMSIFEKMACPEL' A
#
# COMPACT_ATOMS: atom_id res chain seq x y z
N MET A 1 11.62 16.17 -16.79
CA MET A 1 10.75 15.01 -17.03
C MET A 1 11.42 13.82 -16.38
N THR A 2 11.22 13.63 -15.09
CA THR A 2 11.80 12.50 -14.37
C THR A 2 11.07 11.25 -14.81
N ASN A 3 11.82 10.33 -15.41
CA ASN A 3 11.35 9.03 -15.85
C ASN A 3 11.10 8.19 -14.58
N GLU A 4 9.93 8.37 -13.96
CA GLU A 4 9.53 7.53 -12.84
C GLU A 4 9.24 6.13 -13.37
N SER A 5 10.16 5.20 -13.12
CA SER A 5 9.97 3.79 -13.34
C SER A 5 8.86 3.29 -12.41
N HIS A 6 7.61 3.38 -12.87
CA HIS A 6 6.48 2.74 -12.23
C HIS A 6 6.71 1.23 -12.24
N LEU A 7 6.94 0.65 -11.06
CA LEU A 7 6.98 -0.80 -10.88
C LEU A 7 5.65 -1.39 -11.36
N ARG A 8 5.73 -2.37 -12.26
CA ARG A 8 4.56 -3.10 -12.76
C ARG A 8 4.57 -4.49 -12.15
N VAL A 9 3.50 -4.84 -11.45
CA VAL A 9 3.26 -6.20 -10.96
C VAL A 9 2.57 -7.02 -12.05
N ALA A 10 2.82 -8.33 -12.10
CA ALA A 10 2.23 -9.20 -13.11
C ALA A 10 0.71 -9.38 -12.95
N ASN A 11 0.21 -9.28 -11.71
CA ASN A 11 -1.20 -9.47 -11.38
C ASN A 11 -1.77 -8.26 -10.63
N PRO A 12 -2.11 -7.15 -11.31
CA PRO A 12 -2.57 -5.95 -10.64
C PRO A 12 -3.91 -6.16 -9.90
N PRO A 13 -4.11 -5.53 -8.74
CA PRO A 13 -5.38 -5.60 -8.03
C PRO A 13 -6.49 -4.88 -8.81
N HIS A 14 -7.74 -5.34 -8.65
CA HIS A 14 -8.90 -4.71 -9.28
C HIS A 14 -9.27 -3.35 -8.68
N LYS A 15 -8.84 -3.10 -7.44
CA LYS A 15 -9.01 -1.85 -6.70
C LYS A 15 -7.63 -1.33 -6.27
N PRO A 16 -7.49 -0.03 -5.99
CA PRO A 16 -6.32 0.48 -5.27
C PRO A 16 -6.07 -0.36 -4.00
N LEU A 17 -4.83 -0.81 -3.83
CA LEU A 17 -4.41 -1.66 -2.72
C LEU A 17 -3.31 -0.96 -1.94
N MET A 18 -3.52 -0.82 -0.63
CA MET A 18 -2.53 -0.30 0.29
C MET A 18 -1.86 -1.44 1.06
N ILE A 19 -0.55 -1.55 0.85
CA ILE A 19 0.32 -2.47 1.59
C ILE A 19 0.93 -1.70 2.77
N TRP A 20 0.89 -2.28 3.97
CA TRP A 20 1.38 -1.63 5.18
C TRP A 20 2.05 -2.63 6.15
N ASP A 21 2.74 -2.11 7.18
CA ASP A 21 3.40 -2.94 8.18
C ASP A 21 2.44 -3.39 9.29
N GLY A 22 2.06 -4.68 9.22
CA GLY A 22 1.18 -5.35 10.17
C GLY A 22 1.67 -5.39 11.62
N GLU A 23 2.95 -5.13 11.89
CA GLU A 23 3.51 -5.07 13.25
C GLU A 23 3.68 -3.62 13.75
N CYS A 24 3.47 -2.62 12.89
CA CYS A 24 3.60 -1.21 13.26
C CYS A 24 2.31 -0.62 13.83
N HIS A 25 2.30 -0.30 15.13
CA HIS A 25 1.16 0.33 15.80
C HIS A 25 0.74 1.69 15.21
N PHE A 26 1.68 2.45 14.65
CA PHE A 26 1.37 3.71 13.96
C PHE A 26 0.60 3.45 12.67
N CYS A 27 1.05 2.48 11.86
CA CYS A 27 0.37 2.10 10.63
C CYS A 27 -1.06 1.62 10.92
N LYS A 28 -1.25 0.75 11.93
CA LYS A 28 -2.57 0.26 12.35
C LYS A 28 -3.58 1.39 12.57
N ARG A 29 -3.20 2.42 13.33
CA ARG A 29 -4.07 3.56 13.64
C ARG A 29 -4.49 4.33 12.39
N TRP A 30 -3.58 4.50 11.44
CA TRP A 30 -3.90 5.19 10.18
C TRP A 30 -4.77 4.35 9.27
N ILE A 31 -4.54 3.03 9.18
CA ILE A 31 -5.38 2.13 8.40
C ILE A 31 -6.82 2.12 8.91
N GLU A 32 -7.02 2.11 10.23
CA GLU A 32 -8.37 2.21 10.82
C GLU A 32 -9.08 3.50 10.39
N ARG A 33 -8.39 4.64 10.48
CA ARG A 33 -8.92 5.94 10.03
C ARG A 33 -9.20 5.96 8.53
N TRP A 34 -8.30 5.41 7.72
CA TRP A 34 -8.43 5.43 6.27
C TRP A 34 -9.53 4.49 5.77
N ARG A 35 -9.79 3.37 6.44
CA ARG A 35 -10.93 2.49 6.12
C ARG A 35 -12.26 3.23 6.18
N GLU A 36 -12.42 4.14 7.14
CA GLU A 36 -13.62 4.98 7.24
C GLU A 36 -13.68 6.01 6.10
N ILE A 37 -12.55 6.65 5.78
CA ILE A 37 -12.47 7.71 4.75
C ILE A 37 -12.66 7.13 3.34
N THR A 38 -12.05 5.99 3.04
CA THR A 38 -12.09 5.39 1.70
C THR A 38 -13.36 4.62 1.43
N ALA A 39 -14.20 4.36 2.45
CA ALA A 39 -15.52 3.74 2.30
C ALA A 39 -15.52 2.43 1.47
N GLY A 40 -14.43 1.67 1.49
CA GLY A 40 -14.29 0.40 0.74
C GLY A 40 -13.80 0.54 -0.72
N GLU A 41 -13.41 1.73 -1.15
CA GLU A 41 -12.78 1.98 -2.46
C GLU A 41 -11.30 1.55 -2.50
N VAL A 42 -10.68 1.33 -1.33
CA VAL A 42 -9.29 0.90 -1.18
C VAL A 42 -9.24 -0.37 -0.34
N ASP A 43 -8.49 -1.36 -0.81
CA ASP A 43 -8.19 -2.58 -0.05
C ASP A 43 -6.91 -2.38 0.77
N TYR A 44 -6.82 -3.03 1.94
CA TYR A 44 -5.68 -2.90 2.84
C TYR A 44 -5.15 -4.28 3.21
N VAL A 45 -3.86 -4.53 2.97
CA VAL A 45 -3.20 -5.80 3.30
C VAL A 45 -1.83 -5.55 3.92
N THR A 46 -1.38 -6.48 4.74
CA THR A 46 -0.03 -6.40 5.31
C THR A 46 1.03 -6.79 4.27
N TYR A 47 2.27 -6.33 4.41
CA TYR A 47 3.34 -6.75 3.49
C TYR A 47 3.58 -8.26 3.54
N GLN A 48 3.35 -8.89 4.69
CA GLN A 48 3.48 -10.33 4.88
C GLN A 48 2.50 -11.09 3.99
N GLU A 49 1.24 -10.64 3.92
CA GLU A 49 0.21 -11.20 3.04
C GLU A 49 0.44 -10.83 1.57
N ALA A 50 0.97 -9.63 1.32
CA ALA A 50 1.22 -9.14 -0.04
C ALA A 50 2.42 -9.83 -0.70
N ALA A 51 3.41 -10.29 0.06
CA ALA A 51 4.62 -10.93 -0.44
C ALA A 51 4.32 -12.15 -1.33
N ASP A 52 3.30 -12.93 -0.96
CA ASP A 52 2.85 -14.10 -1.75
C ASP A 52 2.19 -13.68 -3.07
N ARG A 53 1.49 -12.53 -3.08
CA ARG A 53 0.69 -12.06 -4.21
C ARG A 53 1.48 -11.17 -5.18
N TYR A 54 2.49 -10.48 -4.69
CA TYR A 54 3.30 -9.51 -5.42
C TYR A 54 4.80 -9.70 -5.12
N PRO A 55 5.40 -10.82 -5.57
CA PRO A 55 6.81 -11.10 -5.32
C PRO A 55 7.77 -10.07 -5.94
N GLU A 56 7.27 -9.23 -6.86
CA GLU A 56 8.02 -8.16 -7.51
C GLU A 56 8.15 -6.90 -6.65
N ILE A 57 7.51 -6.85 -5.47
CA ILE A 57 7.61 -5.75 -4.53
C ILE A 57 8.62 -6.12 -3.43
N PRO A 58 9.87 -5.59 -3.49
CA PRO A 58 10.82 -5.69 -2.39
C PRO A 58 10.21 -5.25 -1.06
N VAL A 59 10.43 -6.05 -0.02
CA VAL A 59 9.99 -5.78 1.36
C VAL A 59 10.56 -4.45 1.87
N GLU A 60 11.73 -4.05 1.37
CA GLU A 60 12.35 -2.75 1.70
C GLU A 60 11.60 -1.55 1.09
N MET A 61 10.79 -1.75 0.04
CA MET A 61 9.94 -0.70 -0.56
C MET A 61 8.49 -0.73 -0.07
N SER A 62 8.09 -1.69 0.78
CA SER A 62 6.75 -1.67 1.39
C SER A 62 6.60 -0.61 2.49
N ILE A 63 7.68 0.10 2.81
CA ILE A 63 7.66 1.31 3.63
C ILE A 63 7.49 2.53 2.72
N PHE A 64 6.27 3.07 2.75
CA PHE A 64 5.89 4.44 2.41
C PHE A 64 6.74 5.15 1.35
N GLU A 65 6.29 5.16 0.09
CA GLU A 65 6.73 6.25 -0.78
C GLU A 65 5.64 6.95 -1.60
N LYS A 66 4.44 6.40 -1.83
CA LYS A 66 3.50 7.09 -2.76
C LYS A 66 2.02 7.17 -2.40
N MET A 67 1.70 7.19 -1.11
CA MET A 67 0.36 7.62 -0.68
C MET A 67 0.40 8.42 0.63
N ALA A 68 1.34 9.37 0.71
CA ALA A 68 1.06 10.59 1.46
C ALA A 68 -0.02 11.33 0.66
N CYS A 69 -1.25 11.32 1.17
CA CYS A 69 -2.33 12.19 0.73
C CYS A 69 -1.76 13.61 0.53
N PRO A 70 -1.69 14.13 -0.71
CA PRO A 70 -1.39 15.54 -0.86
C PRO A 70 -2.61 16.30 -0.34
N GLU A 71 -2.36 17.26 0.56
CA GLU A 71 -3.34 18.20 1.14
C GLU A 71 -3.99 17.84 2.48
N LEU A 72 -3.17 17.49 3.48
CA LEU A 72 -3.27 18.05 4.83
C LEU A 72 -1.89 18.46 5.36
#